data_AF-A0A7S3QIW0-F1
#
_entry.id   AF-A0A7S3QIW0-F1
#
_cell.length_a   1.000
_cell.length_b   1.000
_cell.length_c   1.000
_cell.angle_alpha   90.00
_cell.angle_beta   90.00
_cell.angle_gamma   90.00
#
_symmetry.space_group_name_H-M   'P 1'
#
loop_
_entity.id
_entity.type
_entity.pdbx_description
1 polymer ?
#
loop_
_entity_poly.entity_id
_entity_poly.type
_entity_poly.pdbx_seq_one_letter_code
_entity_poly.pdbx_strand_id
1 'polypeptide(L)'
;NNSIFPRILLLDANANTSKRMTKGNHRPSQKISLKLASFLCIFIYFTIANFRKVDIKVEDQLNIRQLSEINETNVETAEKAVPRRRLRILTLGGSVTWGAGIDDRTDAYPFRLEIDHHHLVTNLAIRATGSDYPAQCISSMLRLQEDGEANSYNPNAPFDVITFEFSINGMQDFPLLVRRLRGRYPDALFIYIDMFSLMTPNGAFNSKASRDLIQEQGGVIYRFGNTGPATADFDFRDEVDRSNPTDEVRKLFGKDRHHASSRGHEMTTGKIMDIIDSHDYPLDAKFGSWLGGDVCTSWFENGETPLRIIEGGEMKEWDESKHKFGIEVNQEDGMIIEYNHGGTKEAAMSLQYMTKAALRTDPYSSMYPPVLVSMKQNKEGIFDSKTEAKTYMTGLVRKNVVEVENEPRDWVYLRGLQKNESMRIFHVTAVGNIGTVKPGLNYIYIFPIEKRPNPFRLAATIVCQACSELGWSNEKAW
;
A
#
# COMPACT_ATOMS: atom_id res chain seq x y z
N ASN A 1 23.76 11.83 56.63
CA ASN A 1 24.73 12.95 56.69
C ASN A 1 26.06 12.50 56.13
N ASN A 2 26.61 12.92 54.99
CA ASN A 2 26.29 13.87 53.93
C ASN A 2 27.19 13.45 52.74
N SER A 3 26.62 13.00 51.62
CA SER A 3 26.61 13.68 50.31
C SER A 3 27.98 13.97 49.68
N ILE A 4 28.31 13.21 48.63
CA ILE A 4 29.35 13.55 47.64
C ILE A 4 28.63 13.78 46.30
N PHE A 5 28.65 15.01 45.81
CA PHE A 5 28.19 15.43 44.48
C PHE A 5 29.36 15.43 43.50
N PRO A 6 29.17 15.11 42.20
CA PRO A 6 30.14 15.44 41.17
C PRO A 6 29.84 16.79 40.51
N ARG A 7 30.94 17.47 40.15
CA ARG A 7 31.04 18.78 39.49
C ARG A 7 30.44 18.78 38.08
N ILE A 8 29.66 19.82 37.78
CA ILE A 8 29.31 20.26 36.42
C ILE A 8 30.34 21.30 35.99
N LEU A 9 30.96 21.09 34.82
CA LEU A 9 31.80 22.06 34.13
C LEU A 9 30.91 22.96 33.26
N LEU A 10 30.78 24.22 33.65
CA LEU A 10 30.25 25.32 32.83
C LEU A 10 31.39 25.86 31.96
N LEU A 11 31.14 25.98 30.65
CA LEU A 11 31.99 26.76 29.75
C LEU A 11 31.43 28.17 29.63
N ASP A 12 32.30 29.13 29.92
CA ASP A 12 32.05 30.56 29.92
C ASP A 12 31.81 31.13 28.52
N ALA A 13 30.90 32.09 28.51
CA ALA A 13 30.63 33.01 27.42
C ALA A 13 31.78 34.02 27.28
N ASN A 14 32.11 34.38 26.03
CA ASN A 14 32.84 35.61 25.76
C ASN A 14 32.13 36.45 24.72
N ALA A 15 31.96 37.71 25.09
CA ALA A 15 31.23 38.76 24.42
C ALA A 15 32.01 39.35 23.25
N ASN A 16 31.31 39.84 22.22
CA ASN A 16 31.69 41.08 21.54
C ASN A 16 30.54 41.72 20.73
N THR A 17 30.09 42.86 21.25
CA THR A 17 29.89 44.17 20.58
C THR A 17 29.12 44.29 19.24
N SER A 18 27.83 44.60 19.37
CA SER A 18 27.13 45.80 18.86
C SER A 18 27.66 46.51 17.60
N LYS A 19 26.85 46.47 16.51
CA LYS A 19 26.65 47.62 15.62
C LYS A 19 25.17 47.81 15.26
N ARG A 20 24.78 49.07 15.33
CA ARG A 20 23.46 49.70 15.31
C ARG A 20 22.98 49.87 13.86
N MET A 21 21.75 49.46 13.54
CA MET A 21 21.01 49.96 12.38
C MET A 21 19.54 50.18 12.73
N THR A 22 19.08 51.39 12.44
CA THR A 22 17.76 51.97 12.73
C THR A 22 16.69 51.42 11.78
N LYS A 23 15.61 50.87 12.34
CA LYS A 23 14.37 50.51 11.62
C LYS A 23 13.44 51.71 11.50
N GLY A 24 13.08 52.05 10.27
CA GLY A 24 11.92 52.90 9.96
C GLY A 24 10.62 52.12 10.07
N ASN A 25 9.65 52.67 10.79
CA ASN A 25 8.30 52.13 10.94
C ASN A 25 7.40 52.65 9.81
N HIS A 26 6.92 51.75 8.94
CA HIS A 26 5.72 51.99 8.13
C HIS A 26 4.66 50.93 8.48
N ARG A 27 3.59 51.38 9.15
CA ARG A 27 2.37 50.62 9.38
C ARG A 27 1.46 50.77 8.16
N PRO A 28 1.02 49.68 7.50
CA PRO A 28 -0.06 49.78 6.52
C PRO A 28 -1.40 49.92 7.23
N SER A 29 -2.26 50.77 6.66
CA SER A 29 -3.55 51.14 7.24
C SER A 29 -4.50 49.95 7.37
N GLN A 30 -5.14 49.81 8.53
CA GLN A 30 -6.09 48.75 8.91
C GLN A 30 -7.38 48.70 8.08
N LYS A 31 -7.55 49.53 7.04
CA LYS A 31 -8.80 49.61 6.26
C LYS A 31 -8.87 48.63 5.08
N ILE A 32 -7.78 47.96 4.71
CA ILE A 32 -7.75 47.02 3.57
C ILE A 32 -8.04 45.56 4.00
N SER A 33 -7.74 45.16 5.25
CA SER A 33 -7.92 43.77 5.68
C SER A 33 -9.40 43.36 5.84
N LEU A 34 -10.29 44.31 6.16
CA LEU A 34 -11.71 43.99 6.39
C LEU A 34 -12.49 43.70 5.10
N LYS A 35 -12.07 44.27 3.96
CA LYS A 35 -12.73 44.02 2.65
C LYS A 35 -12.34 42.68 2.03
N LEU A 36 -11.12 42.20 2.27
CA LEU A 36 -10.64 40.90 1.81
C LEU A 36 -11.29 39.74 2.57
N ALA A 37 -11.54 39.89 3.87
CA ALA A 37 -12.21 38.86 4.68
C ALA A 37 -13.67 38.63 4.26
N SER A 38 -14.41 39.68 3.87
CA SER A 38 -15.79 39.54 3.38
C SER A 38 -15.88 38.87 2.01
N PHE A 39 -14.95 39.15 1.09
CA PHE A 39 -14.91 38.47 -0.21
C PHE A 39 -14.59 36.97 -0.07
N LEU A 40 -13.70 36.61 0.85
CA LEU A 40 -13.35 35.21 1.10
C LEU A 40 -14.54 34.41 1.67
N CYS A 41 -15.33 35.01 2.57
CA CYS A 41 -16.51 34.34 3.13
C CYS A 41 -17.63 34.14 2.09
N ILE A 42 -17.84 35.10 1.18
CA ILE A 42 -18.82 34.96 0.09
C ILE A 42 -18.40 33.88 -0.89
N PHE A 43 -17.11 33.80 -1.23
CA PHE A 43 -16.58 32.77 -2.15
C PHE A 43 -16.65 31.36 -1.53
N ILE A 44 -16.34 31.21 -0.25
CA ILE A 44 -16.49 29.94 0.48
C ILE A 44 -17.96 29.52 0.55
N TYR A 45 -18.88 30.45 0.84
CA TYR A 45 -20.31 30.16 0.85
C TYR A 45 -20.83 29.72 -0.54
N PHE A 46 -20.41 30.39 -1.62
CA PHE A 46 -20.77 30.00 -2.99
C PHE A 46 -20.18 28.65 -3.41
N THR A 47 -18.98 28.33 -2.93
CA THR A 47 -18.34 27.03 -3.23
C THR A 47 -19.07 25.90 -2.48
N ILE A 48 -19.39 26.08 -1.19
CA ILE A 48 -20.12 25.08 -0.39
C ILE A 48 -21.57 24.90 -0.88
N ALA A 49 -22.23 25.98 -1.32
CA ALA A 49 -23.59 25.90 -1.85
C ALA A 49 -23.69 25.16 -3.20
N ASN A 50 -22.63 25.17 -4.01
CA ASN A 50 -22.59 24.47 -5.30
C ASN A 50 -22.12 23.00 -5.19
N PHE A 51 -21.63 22.55 -4.03
CA PHE A 51 -21.22 21.15 -3.80
C PHE A 51 -22.31 20.26 -3.18
N ARG A 52 -23.55 20.73 -3.07
CA ARG A 52 -24.68 19.86 -2.71
C ARG A 52 -25.41 19.37 -3.96
N LYS A 53 -25.34 18.05 -4.15
CA LYS A 53 -26.03 17.17 -5.13
C LYS A 53 -25.28 16.92 -6.44
N VAL A 54 -24.32 16.00 -6.37
CA VAL A 54 -24.17 14.99 -7.42
C VAL A 54 -24.37 13.64 -6.73
N ASP A 55 -25.62 13.23 -6.59
CA ASP A 55 -25.95 11.83 -6.29
C ASP A 55 -25.67 11.05 -7.57
N ILE A 56 -24.55 10.33 -7.62
CA ILE A 56 -24.29 9.34 -8.68
C ILE A 56 -25.25 8.18 -8.39
N LYS A 57 -26.35 8.14 -9.14
CA LYS A 57 -27.32 7.03 -9.06
C LYS A 57 -26.74 5.81 -9.76
N VAL A 58 -26.80 4.68 -9.06
CA VAL A 58 -26.49 3.32 -9.53
C VAL A 58 -27.25 2.93 -10.82
N GLU A 59 -28.29 3.68 -11.20
CA GLU A 59 -29.04 3.51 -12.46
C GLU A 59 -28.19 3.71 -13.74
N ASP A 60 -27.11 4.50 -13.69
CA ASP A 60 -26.31 4.78 -14.90
C ASP A 60 -25.47 3.58 -15.36
N GLN A 61 -25.20 2.59 -14.50
CA GLN A 61 -24.50 1.36 -14.89
C GLN A 61 -25.39 0.34 -15.62
N LEU A 62 -26.72 0.43 -15.49
CA LEU A 62 -27.65 -0.48 -16.17
C LEU A 62 -27.99 -0.04 -17.60
N ASN A 63 -27.95 1.26 -17.90
CA ASN A 63 -28.21 1.78 -19.25
C ASN A 63 -27.08 1.49 -20.25
N ILE A 64 -25.84 1.30 -19.78
CA ILE A 64 -24.71 0.95 -20.65
C ILE A 64 -24.82 -0.50 -21.17
N ARG A 65 -25.44 -1.41 -20.40
CA ARG A 65 -25.66 -2.81 -20.84
C ARG A 65 -26.71 -2.95 -21.94
N GLN A 66 -27.66 -2.02 -22.07
CA GLN A 66 -28.70 -2.11 -23.12
C GLN A 66 -28.27 -1.49 -24.46
N LEU A 67 -27.24 -0.64 -24.48
CA LEU A 67 -26.74 -0.03 -25.73
C LEU A 67 -25.74 -0.92 -26.49
N SER A 68 -25.18 -1.96 -25.85
CA SER A 68 -24.32 -2.93 -26.54
C SER A 68 -25.07 -3.96 -27.38
N GLU A 69 -26.40 -4.09 -27.25
CA GLU A 69 -27.19 -5.10 -27.97
C GLU A 69 -27.82 -4.59 -29.29
N ILE A 70 -27.70 -3.29 -29.63
CA ILE A 70 -28.45 -2.71 -30.77
C ILE A 70 -27.60 -2.48 -32.04
N ASN A 71 -26.28 -2.67 -32.00
CA ASN A 71 -25.41 -2.34 -33.14
C ASN A 71 -24.95 -3.52 -34.04
N GLU A 72 -25.57 -4.70 -33.94
CA GLU A 72 -25.15 -5.89 -34.72
C GLU A 72 -25.62 -5.94 -36.18
N THR A 73 -26.36 -4.96 -36.70
CA THR A 73 -27.01 -5.13 -38.01
C THR A 73 -26.24 -4.68 -39.26
N ASN A 74 -24.95 -4.30 -39.20
CA ASN A 74 -24.21 -3.96 -40.43
C ASN A 74 -22.71 -4.33 -40.39
N VAL A 75 -22.38 -5.62 -40.55
CA VAL A 75 -21.04 -6.03 -41.03
C VAL A 75 -21.16 -7.21 -41.99
N GLU A 76 -21.39 -6.89 -43.26
CA GLU A 76 -21.18 -7.82 -44.37
C GLU A 76 -19.66 -8.02 -44.58
N THR A 77 -19.24 -9.30 -44.57
CA THR A 77 -17.92 -9.82 -44.99
C THR A 77 -16.71 -9.61 -44.06
N ALA A 78 -16.89 -9.73 -42.75
CA ALA A 78 -15.79 -10.16 -41.88
C ALA A 78 -15.51 -11.65 -42.13
N GLU A 79 -14.32 -12.01 -42.62
CA GLU A 79 -13.78 -13.36 -42.43
C GLU A 79 -14.06 -13.76 -40.99
N LYS A 80 -14.67 -14.94 -40.77
CA LYS A 80 -15.06 -15.44 -39.44
C LYS A 80 -13.81 -15.56 -38.57
N ALA A 81 -13.38 -14.46 -37.96
CA ALA A 81 -12.35 -14.45 -36.95
C ALA A 81 -12.84 -15.41 -35.87
N VAL A 82 -12.07 -16.47 -35.66
CA VAL A 82 -12.34 -17.42 -34.58
C VAL A 82 -12.48 -16.59 -33.31
N PRO A 83 -13.63 -16.64 -32.61
CA PRO A 83 -13.84 -15.83 -31.42
C PRO A 83 -12.68 -16.04 -30.46
N ARG A 84 -11.96 -14.96 -30.13
CA ARG A 84 -10.86 -15.03 -29.18
C ARG A 84 -11.43 -15.52 -27.85
N ARG A 85 -10.79 -16.56 -27.29
CA ARG A 85 -11.14 -17.08 -25.96
C ARG A 85 -11.00 -15.95 -24.94
N ARG A 86 -12.00 -15.79 -24.08
CA ARG A 86 -11.90 -14.90 -22.91
C ARG A 86 -10.89 -15.45 -21.91
N LEU A 87 -9.89 -14.65 -21.56
CA LEU A 87 -8.87 -15.00 -20.56
C LEU A 87 -9.29 -14.57 -19.16
N ARG A 88 -8.86 -15.33 -18.15
CA ARG A 88 -8.97 -14.97 -16.74
C ARG A 88 -7.69 -14.28 -16.30
N ILE A 89 -7.79 -13.00 -15.93
CA ILE A 89 -6.66 -12.14 -15.62
C ILE A 89 -6.71 -11.75 -14.15
N LEU A 90 -5.66 -12.07 -13.40
CA LEU A 90 -5.45 -11.55 -12.05
C LEU A 90 -4.55 -10.32 -12.13
N THR A 91 -4.99 -9.19 -11.60
CA THR A 91 -4.14 -7.99 -11.50
C THR A 91 -3.79 -7.69 -10.05
N LEU A 92 -2.49 -7.59 -9.77
CA LEU A 92 -1.95 -7.28 -8.44
C LEU A 92 -1.12 -6.02 -8.54
N GLY A 93 -1.41 -5.04 -7.69
CA GLY A 93 -0.58 -3.84 -7.64
C GLY A 93 -0.97 -2.85 -6.57
N GLY A 94 -0.37 -1.67 -6.67
CA GLY A 94 -0.59 -0.58 -5.74
C GLY A 94 -1.68 0.39 -6.19
N SER A 95 -1.46 1.69 -5.93
CA SER A 95 -2.47 2.72 -6.19
C SER A 95 -2.68 2.99 -7.69
N VAL A 96 -1.69 2.76 -8.55
CA VAL A 96 -1.87 2.89 -10.00
C VAL A 96 -2.79 1.79 -10.51
N THR A 97 -2.51 0.52 -10.23
CA THR A 97 -3.40 -0.59 -10.63
C THR A 97 -4.81 -0.45 -10.05
N TRP A 98 -4.94 0.12 -8.84
CA TRP A 98 -6.26 0.42 -8.27
C TRP A 98 -7.06 1.47 -9.06
N GLY A 99 -6.37 2.40 -9.76
CA GLY A 99 -6.96 3.51 -10.50
C GLY A 99 -6.95 4.84 -9.75
N ALA A 100 -5.93 5.09 -8.93
CA ALA A 100 -5.79 6.38 -8.23
C ALA A 100 -5.25 7.46 -9.19
N GLY A 101 -5.73 8.70 -9.04
CA GLY A 101 -5.23 9.84 -9.82
C GLY A 101 -5.92 10.07 -11.18
N ILE A 102 -6.91 9.23 -11.51
CA ILE A 102 -7.83 9.40 -12.66
C ILE A 102 -9.23 9.75 -12.16
N ASP A 103 -10.00 10.43 -13.01
CA ASP A 103 -11.34 10.93 -12.63
C ASP A 103 -12.39 9.80 -12.63
N ASP A 104 -12.29 8.86 -13.58
CA ASP A 104 -13.11 7.64 -13.63
C ASP A 104 -12.23 6.41 -13.39
N ARG A 105 -12.59 5.57 -12.41
CA ARG A 105 -11.81 4.37 -12.08
C ARG A 105 -11.88 3.32 -13.19
N THR A 106 -12.93 3.29 -14.02
CA THR A 106 -13.04 2.32 -15.13
C THR A 106 -12.02 2.59 -16.23
N ASP A 107 -11.37 3.74 -16.24
CA ASP A 107 -10.24 4.03 -17.13
C ASP A 107 -8.95 3.33 -16.71
N ALA A 108 -8.86 2.76 -15.50
CA ALA A 108 -7.65 2.04 -15.09
C ALA A 108 -7.48 0.76 -15.91
N TYR A 109 -6.22 0.38 -16.16
CA TYR A 109 -5.90 -0.72 -17.07
C TYR A 109 -6.60 -2.06 -16.76
N PRO A 110 -6.83 -2.46 -15.48
CA PRO A 110 -7.57 -3.70 -15.22
C PRO A 110 -9.01 -3.65 -15.73
N PHE A 111 -9.70 -2.52 -15.55
CA PHE A 111 -11.08 -2.35 -16.02
C PHE A 111 -11.14 -2.25 -17.55
N ARG A 112 -10.15 -1.64 -18.19
CA ARG A 112 -10.05 -1.61 -19.65
C ARG A 112 -9.84 -3.01 -20.26
N LEU A 113 -9.05 -3.88 -19.62
CA LEU A 113 -8.92 -5.28 -20.05
C LEU A 113 -10.28 -6.02 -20.01
N GLU A 114 -11.13 -5.68 -19.06
CA GLU A 114 -12.48 -6.25 -18.95
C GLU A 114 -13.46 -5.62 -19.96
N ILE A 115 -13.53 -4.30 -20.02
CA ILE A 115 -14.52 -3.55 -20.82
C ILE A 115 -14.15 -3.57 -22.31
N ASP A 116 -12.92 -3.15 -22.64
CA ASP A 116 -12.47 -2.92 -24.02
C ASP A 116 -12.08 -4.24 -24.71
N HIS A 117 -11.61 -5.23 -23.94
CA HIS A 117 -11.09 -6.51 -24.45
C HIS A 117 -11.89 -7.74 -23.99
N HIS A 118 -12.96 -7.54 -23.22
CA HIS A 118 -13.90 -8.59 -22.82
C HIS A 118 -13.25 -9.76 -22.05
N HIS A 119 -12.16 -9.52 -21.32
CA HIS A 119 -11.56 -10.50 -20.44
C HIS A 119 -12.25 -10.57 -19.07
N LEU A 120 -12.02 -11.66 -18.34
CA LEU A 120 -12.50 -11.84 -16.99
C LEU A 120 -11.41 -11.37 -16.02
N VAL A 121 -11.57 -10.17 -15.47
CA VAL A 121 -10.53 -9.54 -14.64
C VAL A 121 -10.88 -9.67 -13.17
N THR A 122 -9.90 -10.08 -12.36
CA THR A 122 -9.95 -10.03 -10.90
C THR A 122 -8.90 -9.03 -10.45
N ASN A 123 -9.34 -7.83 -10.06
CA ASN A 123 -8.43 -6.77 -9.61
C ASN A 123 -8.29 -6.78 -8.09
N LEU A 124 -7.13 -7.22 -7.60
CA LEU A 124 -6.80 -7.27 -6.18
C LEU A 124 -5.82 -6.16 -5.75
N ALA A 125 -5.71 -5.07 -6.53
CA ALA A 125 -4.84 -3.97 -6.17
C ALA A 125 -5.33 -3.23 -4.91
N ILE A 126 -4.40 -2.84 -4.06
CA ILE A 126 -4.68 -2.13 -2.81
C ILE A 126 -3.87 -0.83 -2.79
N ARG A 127 -4.54 0.28 -2.53
CA ARG A 127 -3.88 1.58 -2.47
C ARG A 127 -2.81 1.60 -1.38
N ALA A 128 -1.71 2.29 -1.65
CA ALA A 128 -0.65 2.57 -0.67
C ALA A 128 -0.02 1.32 -0.02
N THR A 129 -0.11 0.17 -0.70
CA THR A 129 0.37 -1.14 -0.25
C THR A 129 1.42 -1.66 -1.24
N GLY A 130 2.50 -2.26 -0.73
CA GLY A 130 3.53 -2.90 -1.55
C GLY A 130 3.20 -4.36 -1.85
N SER A 131 4.17 -5.11 -2.38
CA SER A 131 4.02 -6.54 -2.62
C SER A 131 4.00 -7.40 -1.35
N ASP A 132 4.37 -6.82 -0.20
CA ASP A 132 4.53 -7.52 1.08
C ASP A 132 3.20 -8.03 1.65
N TYR A 133 2.13 -7.25 1.49
CA TYR A 133 0.78 -7.69 1.87
C TYR A 133 0.28 -8.85 1.00
N PRO A 134 0.16 -8.72 -0.34
CA PRO A 134 -0.30 -9.84 -1.16
C PRO A 134 0.63 -11.05 -1.10
N ALA A 135 1.94 -10.88 -0.91
CA ALA A 135 2.86 -12.00 -0.71
C ALA A 135 2.42 -12.92 0.45
N GLN A 136 1.92 -12.31 1.52
CA GLN A 136 1.45 -13.02 2.71
C GLN A 136 -0.04 -13.37 2.63
N CYS A 137 -0.86 -12.62 1.89
CA CYS A 137 -2.32 -12.65 1.96
C CYS A 137 -3.05 -13.13 0.70
N ILE A 138 -2.34 -13.53 -0.36
CA ILE A 138 -2.97 -13.77 -1.67
C ILE A 138 -4.11 -14.79 -1.64
N SER A 139 -4.06 -15.82 -0.78
CA SER A 139 -5.15 -16.81 -0.73
C SER A 139 -6.39 -16.27 -0.02
N SER A 140 -6.24 -15.48 1.05
CA SER A 140 -7.36 -14.76 1.70
C SER A 140 -7.96 -13.71 0.78
N MET A 141 -7.13 -12.96 0.07
CA MET A 141 -7.59 -11.89 -0.84
C MET A 141 -8.47 -12.43 -1.95
N LEU A 142 -8.19 -13.64 -2.45
CA LEU A 142 -9.02 -14.28 -3.46
C LEU A 142 -10.31 -14.87 -2.89
N ARG A 143 -10.32 -15.36 -1.63
CA ARG A 143 -11.53 -15.89 -0.98
C ARG A 143 -12.58 -14.82 -0.67
N LEU A 144 -12.16 -13.64 -0.22
CA LEU A 144 -13.07 -12.55 0.15
C LEU A 144 -13.95 -12.07 -1.02
N GLN A 145 -13.58 -12.40 -2.26
CA GLN A 145 -14.34 -12.09 -3.46
C GLN A 145 -15.53 -13.04 -3.69
N GLU A 146 -15.66 -14.12 -2.92
CA GLU A 146 -16.75 -15.09 -3.06
C GLU A 146 -18.08 -14.61 -2.42
N ASP A 147 -18.03 -13.63 -1.51
CA ASP A 147 -19.13 -13.31 -0.59
C ASP A 147 -20.14 -12.24 -1.06
N GLY A 148 -20.17 -11.87 -2.35
CA GLY A 148 -21.37 -11.24 -2.93
C GLY A 148 -21.22 -10.03 -3.85
N GLU A 149 -20.02 -9.65 -4.29
CA GLU A 149 -19.89 -8.77 -5.48
C GLU A 149 -19.65 -9.61 -6.73
N ALA A 150 -20.23 -9.19 -7.86
CA ALA A 150 -20.34 -9.91 -9.12
C ALA A 150 -19.00 -10.07 -9.86
N ASN A 151 -17.95 -10.53 -9.18
CA ASN A 151 -16.64 -10.72 -9.74
C ASN A 151 -16.47 -12.13 -10.32
N SER A 152 -15.69 -12.18 -11.38
CA SER A 152 -15.42 -13.36 -12.22
C SER A 152 -14.56 -14.45 -11.55
N TYR A 153 -14.22 -14.30 -10.27
CA TYR A 153 -13.34 -15.23 -9.60
C TYR A 153 -14.04 -16.56 -9.32
N ASN A 154 -13.47 -17.64 -9.86
CA ASN A 154 -13.85 -18.99 -9.51
C ASN A 154 -12.63 -19.63 -8.81
N PRO A 155 -12.73 -20.03 -7.54
CA PRO A 155 -11.62 -20.61 -6.77
C PRO A 155 -11.11 -21.94 -7.33
N ASN A 156 -11.84 -22.53 -8.27
CA ASN A 156 -11.50 -23.76 -8.98
C ASN A 156 -11.04 -23.52 -10.43
N ALA A 157 -10.87 -22.25 -10.83
CA ALA A 157 -10.41 -21.87 -12.15
C ALA A 157 -8.98 -21.29 -12.08
N PRO A 158 -8.01 -21.82 -12.84
CA PRO A 158 -6.70 -21.20 -12.96
C PRO A 158 -6.79 -19.84 -13.67
N PHE A 159 -5.99 -18.87 -13.25
CA PHE A 159 -5.77 -17.67 -14.06
C PHE A 159 -4.92 -18.01 -15.29
N ASP A 160 -5.20 -17.34 -16.40
CA ASP A 160 -4.44 -17.47 -17.64
C ASP A 160 -3.31 -16.42 -17.69
N VAL A 161 -3.55 -15.23 -17.11
CA VAL A 161 -2.59 -14.12 -17.01
C VAL A 161 -2.57 -13.57 -15.59
N ILE A 162 -1.38 -13.23 -15.11
CA ILE A 162 -1.19 -12.52 -13.84
C ILE A 162 -0.31 -11.30 -14.06
N THR A 163 -0.84 -10.11 -13.77
CA THR A 163 -0.09 -8.86 -13.83
C THR A 163 0.38 -8.42 -12.45
N PHE A 164 1.58 -7.83 -12.41
CA PHE A 164 2.22 -7.32 -11.20
C PHE A 164 2.63 -5.87 -11.39
N GLU A 165 2.28 -4.99 -10.44
CA GLU A 165 2.67 -3.58 -10.49
C GLU A 165 2.96 -3.07 -9.07
N PHE A 166 4.24 -3.05 -8.71
CA PHE A 166 4.66 -2.65 -7.35
C PHE A 166 5.90 -1.74 -7.36
N SER A 167 6.40 -1.36 -8.54
CA SER A 167 7.67 -0.64 -8.71
C SER A 167 7.66 0.77 -8.12
N ILE A 168 6.49 1.33 -7.78
CA ILE A 168 6.38 2.64 -7.11
C ILE A 168 5.77 2.57 -5.70
N ASN A 169 5.21 1.43 -5.27
CA ASN A 169 4.65 1.24 -3.92
C ASN A 169 5.53 0.40 -2.98
N GLY A 170 6.24 -0.62 -3.47
CA GLY A 170 7.28 -1.33 -2.73
C GLY A 170 7.36 -2.79 -3.16
N MET A 171 8.59 -3.29 -3.37
CA MET A 171 8.86 -4.67 -3.80
C MET A 171 9.23 -5.62 -2.65
N GLN A 172 8.91 -5.25 -1.41
CA GLN A 172 9.24 -6.08 -0.24
C GLN A 172 8.46 -7.40 -0.33
N ASP A 173 9.16 -8.53 -0.15
CA ASP A 173 8.61 -9.89 -0.26
C ASP A 173 8.01 -10.27 -1.64
N PHE A 174 8.34 -9.52 -2.70
CA PHE A 174 7.93 -9.88 -4.06
C PHE A 174 8.34 -11.32 -4.47
N PRO A 175 9.53 -11.84 -4.10
CA PRO A 175 9.86 -13.22 -4.43
C PRO A 175 8.94 -14.27 -3.80
N LEU A 176 8.44 -14.02 -2.58
CA LEU A 176 7.46 -14.88 -1.95
C LEU A 176 6.14 -14.88 -2.73
N LEU A 177 5.67 -13.69 -3.15
CA LEU A 177 4.45 -13.56 -3.96
C LEU A 177 4.56 -14.34 -5.27
N VAL A 178 5.63 -14.14 -6.03
CA VAL A 178 5.89 -14.84 -7.30
C VAL A 178 5.95 -16.34 -7.09
N ARG A 179 6.67 -16.81 -6.06
CA ARG A 179 6.79 -18.24 -5.75
C ARG A 179 5.44 -18.87 -5.43
N ARG A 180 4.62 -18.22 -4.61
CA ARG A 180 3.27 -18.73 -4.25
C ARG A 180 2.36 -18.77 -5.46
N LEU A 181 2.34 -17.71 -6.28
CA LEU A 181 1.51 -17.66 -7.47
C LEU A 181 1.96 -18.64 -8.54
N ARG A 182 3.27 -18.82 -8.76
CA ARG A 182 3.77 -19.82 -9.72
C ARG A 182 3.47 -21.24 -9.23
N GLY A 183 3.57 -21.48 -7.92
CA GLY A 183 3.16 -22.75 -7.30
C GLY A 183 1.68 -23.05 -7.48
N ARG A 184 0.81 -22.04 -7.44
CA ARG A 184 -0.64 -22.18 -7.61
C ARG A 184 -1.08 -22.22 -9.08
N TYR A 185 -0.49 -21.38 -9.92
CA TYR A 185 -0.83 -21.16 -11.33
C TYR A 185 0.40 -21.37 -12.21
N PRO A 186 0.88 -22.62 -12.34
CA PRO A 186 2.14 -22.92 -13.03
C PRO A 186 2.14 -22.49 -14.50
N ASP A 187 1.00 -22.56 -15.18
CA ASP A 187 0.86 -22.27 -16.61
C ASP A 187 0.44 -20.82 -16.92
N ALA A 188 0.25 -19.97 -15.90
CA ALA A 188 -0.18 -18.59 -16.14
C ALA A 188 0.96 -17.74 -16.72
N LEU A 189 0.64 -16.85 -17.66
CA LEU A 189 1.59 -15.85 -18.14
C LEU A 189 1.78 -14.76 -17.06
N PHE A 190 3.02 -14.54 -16.64
CA PHE A 190 3.34 -13.47 -15.70
C PHE A 190 3.77 -12.23 -16.47
N ILE A 191 3.13 -11.08 -16.19
CA ILE A 191 3.48 -9.79 -16.77
C ILE A 191 3.84 -8.84 -15.63
N TYR A 192 5.11 -8.42 -15.55
CA TYR A 192 5.52 -7.40 -14.60
C TYR A 192 5.53 -6.03 -15.26
N ILE A 193 4.71 -5.13 -14.74
CA ILE A 193 4.55 -3.75 -15.16
C ILE A 193 5.50 -2.90 -14.32
N ASP A 194 6.63 -2.52 -14.89
CA ASP A 194 7.60 -1.64 -14.27
C ASP A 194 7.15 -0.19 -14.48
N MET A 195 6.33 0.29 -13.54
CA MET A 195 5.85 1.66 -13.49
C MET A 195 6.97 2.65 -13.17
N PHE A 196 6.70 3.91 -13.51
CA PHE A 196 7.56 5.04 -13.26
C PHE A 196 6.72 6.19 -12.66
N SER A 197 7.34 7.05 -11.87
CA SER A 197 6.73 8.25 -11.27
C SER A 197 7.66 9.46 -11.46
N LEU A 198 7.10 10.55 -11.99
CA LEU A 198 7.86 11.78 -12.19
C LEU A 198 8.20 12.47 -10.86
N MET A 199 7.42 12.23 -9.80
CA MET A 199 7.60 12.83 -8.47
C MET A 199 8.84 12.35 -7.70
N THR A 200 9.22 11.09 -7.84
CA THR A 200 10.20 10.43 -6.94
C THR A 200 11.60 10.49 -7.53
N PRO A 201 12.66 10.97 -6.85
CA PRO A 201 13.98 11.22 -7.49
C PRO A 201 14.65 10.06 -8.22
N ASN A 202 14.22 8.80 -8.05
CA ASN A 202 14.71 7.65 -8.82
C ASN A 202 13.68 7.09 -9.84
N GLY A 203 12.55 7.77 -10.06
CA GLY A 203 11.47 7.33 -10.95
C GLY A 203 10.62 6.20 -10.36
N ALA A 204 11.29 5.13 -9.94
CA ALA A 204 10.72 3.93 -9.33
C ALA A 204 11.74 3.32 -8.36
N PHE A 205 11.38 2.24 -7.69
CA PHE A 205 12.37 1.41 -7.00
C PHE A 205 13.32 0.75 -7.98
N ASN A 206 14.47 0.30 -7.48
CA ASN A 206 15.28 -0.64 -8.24
C ASN A 206 14.52 -1.96 -8.37
N SER A 207 13.81 -2.10 -9.48
CA SER A 207 13.02 -3.27 -9.85
C SER A 207 13.87 -4.38 -10.47
N LYS A 208 15.19 -4.21 -10.64
CA LYS A 208 16.03 -5.14 -11.41
C LYS A 208 15.89 -6.58 -10.90
N ALA A 209 16.06 -6.82 -9.60
CA ALA A 209 15.94 -8.16 -9.02
C ALA A 209 14.55 -8.77 -9.26
N SER A 210 13.49 -7.96 -9.21
CA SER A 210 12.12 -8.41 -9.48
C SER A 210 11.89 -8.71 -10.96
N ARG A 211 12.50 -7.93 -11.85
CA ARG A 211 12.46 -8.16 -13.31
C ARG A 211 13.20 -9.44 -13.67
N ASP A 212 14.43 -9.60 -13.17
CA ASP A 212 15.23 -10.79 -13.34
C ASP A 212 14.43 -12.03 -12.88
N LEU A 213 13.84 -11.98 -11.69
CA LEU A 213 13.00 -13.04 -11.15
C LEU A 213 11.82 -13.39 -12.06
N ILE A 214 11.09 -12.40 -12.57
CA ILE A 214 9.92 -12.66 -13.44
C ILE A 214 10.37 -13.33 -14.75
N GLN A 215 11.49 -12.88 -15.33
CA GLN A 215 12.06 -13.50 -16.53
C GLN A 215 12.54 -14.93 -16.26
N GLU A 216 13.19 -15.19 -15.12
CA GLU A 216 13.57 -16.54 -14.67
C GLU A 216 12.36 -17.48 -14.53
N GLN A 217 11.19 -16.93 -14.21
CA GLN A 217 9.92 -17.66 -14.13
C GLN A 217 9.15 -17.67 -15.47
N GLY A 218 9.82 -17.37 -16.59
CA GLY A 218 9.24 -17.38 -17.94
C GLY A 218 8.23 -16.26 -18.20
N GLY A 219 8.21 -15.22 -17.37
CA GLY A 219 7.34 -14.07 -17.52
C GLY A 219 7.92 -12.97 -18.43
N VAL A 220 7.10 -11.95 -18.68
CA VAL A 220 7.41 -10.82 -19.55
C VAL A 220 7.45 -9.53 -18.73
N ILE A 221 8.36 -8.63 -19.08
CA ILE A 221 8.47 -7.30 -18.49
C ILE A 221 7.92 -6.27 -19.46
N TYR A 222 6.94 -5.49 -19.01
CA TYR A 222 6.54 -4.25 -19.68
C TYR A 222 7.05 -3.07 -18.85
N ARG A 223 7.74 -2.13 -19.50
CA ARG A 223 8.21 -0.90 -18.84
C ARG A 223 7.35 0.29 -19.28
N PHE A 224 6.75 0.97 -18.31
CA PHE A 224 5.78 2.03 -18.57
C PHE A 224 6.34 3.14 -19.46
N GLY A 225 5.52 3.60 -20.41
CA GLY A 225 5.91 4.64 -21.38
C GLY A 225 6.66 4.14 -22.62
N ASN A 226 7.02 2.84 -22.67
CA ASN A 226 7.60 2.24 -23.88
C ASN A 226 6.55 2.22 -25.01
N THR A 227 6.83 2.93 -26.10
CA THR A 227 5.98 3.00 -27.30
C THR A 227 6.35 1.95 -28.36
N GLY A 228 7.54 1.34 -28.26
CA GLY A 228 8.02 0.29 -29.16
C GLY A 228 7.41 -1.09 -28.85
N PRO A 229 8.05 -2.19 -29.27
CA PRO A 229 7.63 -3.54 -28.89
C PRO A 229 7.54 -3.66 -27.37
N ALA A 230 6.50 -4.33 -26.86
CA ALA A 230 6.22 -4.38 -25.41
C ALA A 230 7.39 -4.95 -24.58
N THR A 231 8.20 -5.82 -25.18
CA THR A 231 9.36 -6.48 -24.57
C THR A 231 10.69 -5.76 -24.81
N ALA A 232 10.69 -4.61 -25.47
CA ALA A 232 11.90 -3.85 -25.72
C ALA A 232 12.53 -3.35 -24.41
N ASP A 233 13.87 -3.40 -24.33
CA ASP A 233 14.61 -2.92 -23.18
C ASP A 233 14.66 -1.38 -23.18
N PHE A 234 13.60 -0.77 -22.66
CA PHE A 234 13.42 0.68 -22.63
C PHE A 234 13.48 1.19 -21.18
N ASP A 235 14.43 2.02 -20.79
CA ASP A 235 14.45 2.59 -19.44
C ASP A 235 13.94 4.03 -19.44
N PHE A 236 12.72 4.24 -18.95
CA PHE A 236 12.13 5.58 -18.87
C PHE A 236 13.00 6.56 -18.08
N ARG A 237 13.87 6.08 -17.17
CA ARG A 237 14.81 6.93 -16.41
C ARG A 237 15.88 7.57 -17.29
N ASP A 238 16.31 6.87 -18.32
CA ASP A 238 17.40 7.30 -19.19
C ASP A 238 16.86 8.16 -20.34
N GLU A 239 15.61 7.93 -20.74
CA GLU A 239 14.98 8.52 -21.92
C GLU A 239 14.21 9.82 -21.65
N VAL A 240 13.92 10.14 -20.38
CA VAL A 240 13.06 11.28 -20.03
C VAL A 240 13.75 12.26 -19.07
N ASP A 241 13.90 13.50 -19.51
CA ASP A 241 14.20 14.62 -18.61
C ASP A 241 13.01 14.86 -17.68
N ARG A 242 13.17 14.48 -16.42
CA ARG A 242 12.11 14.55 -15.42
C ARG A 242 11.87 15.96 -14.88
N SER A 243 12.88 16.81 -14.98
CA SER A 243 12.76 18.21 -14.59
C SER A 243 11.91 18.97 -15.59
N ASN A 244 11.97 18.58 -16.86
CA ASN A 244 11.22 19.16 -17.96
C ASN A 244 10.69 18.10 -18.95
N PRO A 245 9.76 17.22 -18.53
CA PRO A 245 9.24 16.19 -19.42
C PRO A 245 8.51 16.83 -20.59
N THR A 246 8.53 16.20 -21.76
CA THR A 246 7.75 16.67 -22.93
C THR A 246 6.24 16.61 -22.66
N ASP A 247 5.43 17.32 -23.45
CA ASP A 247 3.97 17.30 -23.28
C ASP A 247 3.37 15.90 -23.48
N GLU A 248 3.90 15.11 -24.42
CA GLU A 248 3.48 13.73 -24.62
C GLU A 248 3.78 12.86 -23.40
N VAL A 249 4.95 13.04 -22.78
CA VAL A 249 5.26 12.37 -21.51
C VAL A 249 4.32 12.83 -20.41
N ARG A 250 4.08 14.14 -20.25
CA ARG A 250 3.20 14.68 -19.20
C ARG A 250 1.79 14.10 -19.28
N LYS A 251 1.26 13.91 -20.50
CA LYS A 251 -0.07 13.32 -20.73
C LYS A 251 -0.20 11.90 -20.21
N LEU A 252 0.89 11.15 -20.00
CA LEU A 252 0.85 9.79 -19.44
C LEU A 252 0.62 9.77 -17.92
N PHE A 253 0.79 10.90 -17.23
CA PHE A 253 0.69 11.00 -15.79
C PHE A 253 -0.53 11.82 -15.36
N GLY A 254 -1.11 11.46 -14.21
CA GLY A 254 -2.13 12.25 -13.55
C GLY A 254 -1.58 13.61 -13.09
N LYS A 255 -2.48 14.47 -12.60
CA LYS A 255 -2.13 15.83 -12.13
C LYS A 255 -1.06 15.84 -11.04
N ASP A 256 -1.00 14.77 -10.25
CA ASP A 256 0.00 14.61 -9.18
C ASP A 256 1.37 14.16 -9.67
N ARG A 257 1.53 13.83 -10.96
CA ARG A 257 2.79 13.36 -11.57
C ARG A 257 3.35 12.09 -10.91
N HIS A 258 2.54 11.37 -10.14
CA HIS A 258 2.90 10.12 -9.49
C HIS A 258 2.13 8.95 -10.09
N HIS A 259 0.82 9.12 -10.27
CA HIS A 259 -0.03 8.10 -10.88
C HIS A 259 -0.09 8.25 -12.41
N ALA A 260 -0.49 7.17 -13.10
CA ALA A 260 -0.82 7.24 -14.52
C ALA A 260 -2.11 8.04 -14.74
N SER A 261 -2.22 8.73 -15.86
CA SER A 261 -3.49 9.30 -16.34
C SER A 261 -4.33 8.23 -17.02
N SER A 262 -5.57 8.55 -17.43
CA SER A 262 -6.36 7.67 -18.31
C SER A 262 -5.60 7.28 -19.58
N ARG A 263 -4.83 8.22 -20.16
CA ARG A 263 -3.98 7.93 -21.33
C ARG A 263 -2.82 6.98 -21.01
N GLY A 264 -2.21 7.12 -19.83
CA GLY A 264 -1.19 6.18 -19.36
C GLY A 264 -1.74 4.77 -19.15
N HIS A 265 -2.95 4.65 -18.62
CA HIS A 265 -3.65 3.38 -18.47
C HIS A 265 -4.06 2.75 -19.80
N GLU A 266 -4.56 3.54 -20.75
CA GLU A 266 -4.85 3.11 -22.11
C GLU A 266 -3.59 2.52 -22.79
N MET A 267 -2.46 3.24 -22.72
CA MET A 267 -1.18 2.75 -23.24
C MET A 267 -0.76 1.43 -22.58
N THR A 268 -0.87 1.34 -21.25
CA THR A 268 -0.53 0.14 -20.49
C THR A 268 -1.41 -1.04 -20.91
N THR A 269 -2.71 -0.80 -21.09
CA THR A 269 -3.67 -1.81 -21.56
C THR A 269 -3.27 -2.35 -22.93
N GLY A 270 -3.00 -1.46 -23.90
CA GLY A 270 -2.57 -1.86 -25.23
C GLY A 270 -1.29 -2.72 -25.21
N LYS A 271 -0.32 -2.38 -24.36
CA LYS A 271 0.93 -3.14 -24.24
C LYS A 271 0.75 -4.49 -23.55
N ILE A 272 -0.16 -4.59 -22.59
CA ILE A 272 -0.56 -5.89 -22.02
C ILE A 272 -1.21 -6.76 -23.11
N MET A 273 -2.07 -6.17 -23.94
CA MET A 273 -2.72 -6.90 -25.04
C MET A 273 -1.73 -7.35 -26.12
N ASP A 274 -0.75 -6.52 -26.49
CA ASP A 274 0.35 -6.92 -27.39
C ASP A 274 1.06 -8.19 -26.87
N ILE A 275 1.30 -8.26 -25.55
CA ILE A 275 1.95 -9.42 -24.91
C ILE A 275 1.02 -10.62 -24.92
N ILE A 276 -0.25 -10.43 -24.52
CA ILE A 276 -1.27 -11.49 -24.47
C ILE A 276 -1.47 -12.12 -25.85
N ASP A 277 -1.61 -11.30 -26.89
CA ASP A 277 -1.86 -11.77 -28.25
C ASP A 277 -0.67 -12.55 -28.85
N SER A 278 0.53 -12.38 -28.29
CA SER A 278 1.74 -13.11 -28.71
C SER A 278 1.98 -14.41 -27.94
N HIS A 279 1.11 -14.75 -26.98
CA HIS A 279 1.28 -15.91 -26.12
C HIS A 279 0.24 -17.00 -26.39
N ASP A 280 0.69 -18.25 -26.45
CA ASP A 280 -0.20 -19.41 -26.54
C ASP A 280 -0.65 -19.86 -25.14
N TYR A 281 -1.95 -20.05 -24.96
CA TYR A 281 -2.53 -20.46 -23.67
C TYR A 281 -3.02 -21.91 -23.71
N PRO A 282 -2.64 -22.76 -22.75
CA PRO A 282 -3.16 -24.11 -22.68
C PRO A 282 -4.69 -24.10 -22.44
N LEU A 283 -5.38 -25.05 -23.07
CA LEU A 283 -6.81 -25.26 -22.86
C LEU A 283 -7.09 -25.87 -21.48
N ASP A 284 -6.14 -26.67 -20.99
CA ASP A 284 -6.18 -27.45 -19.75
C ASP A 284 -5.13 -26.96 -18.72
N ALA A 285 -5.13 -25.65 -18.48
CA ALA A 285 -4.22 -25.04 -17.50
C ALA A 285 -4.27 -25.76 -16.13
N LYS A 286 -3.10 -26.07 -15.60
CA LYS A 286 -2.92 -26.81 -14.35
C LYS A 286 -3.19 -25.93 -13.15
N PHE A 287 -3.55 -26.59 -12.05
CA PHE A 287 -3.86 -25.97 -10.78
C PHE A 287 -3.06 -26.59 -9.65
N GLY A 288 -2.14 -25.81 -9.07
CA GLY A 288 -1.25 -26.26 -8.02
C GLY A 288 -1.74 -25.91 -6.62
N SER A 289 -0.83 -25.89 -5.65
CA SER A 289 -1.14 -25.57 -4.25
C SER A 289 -0.63 -24.16 -3.88
N TRP A 290 -1.17 -23.60 -2.79
CA TRP A 290 -0.73 -22.31 -2.27
C TRP A 290 0.61 -22.35 -1.50
N LEU A 291 1.22 -23.54 -1.39
CA LEU A 291 2.41 -23.80 -0.57
C LEU A 291 2.21 -23.38 0.90
N GLY A 292 0.99 -23.62 1.39
CA GLY A 292 0.48 -23.17 2.69
C GLY A 292 -0.65 -22.14 2.56
N GLY A 293 -1.49 -22.05 3.59
CA GLY A 293 -2.58 -21.08 3.64
C GLY A 293 -2.16 -19.71 4.19
N ASP A 294 -3.09 -18.78 4.16
CA ASP A 294 -3.05 -17.56 4.95
C ASP A 294 -4.44 -17.20 5.48
N VAL A 295 -4.46 -16.39 6.54
CA VAL A 295 -5.67 -15.76 7.09
C VAL A 295 -5.31 -14.29 7.30
N CYS A 296 -5.81 -13.45 6.41
CA CYS A 296 -5.60 -12.01 6.47
C CYS A 296 -6.91 -11.27 6.64
N THR A 297 -6.88 -10.23 7.47
CA THR A 297 -8.02 -9.33 7.62
C THR A 297 -7.51 -7.91 7.62
N SER A 298 -7.91 -7.17 6.59
CA SER A 298 -7.65 -5.74 6.45
C SER A 298 -8.98 -5.01 6.58
N TRP A 299 -8.97 -3.98 7.42
CA TRP A 299 -10.08 -3.03 7.54
C TRP A 299 -9.74 -1.70 6.90
N PHE A 300 -8.62 -1.61 6.16
CA PHE A 300 -8.09 -0.36 5.64
C PHE A 300 -9.07 0.40 4.74
N GLU A 301 -9.94 -0.31 4.02
CA GLU A 301 -10.86 0.28 3.04
C GLU A 301 -12.32 0.41 3.52
N ASN A 302 -12.74 -0.35 4.52
CA ASN A 302 -14.14 -0.40 4.97
C ASN A 302 -14.35 -0.19 6.48
N GLY A 303 -13.27 -0.21 7.28
CA GLY A 303 -13.35 -0.08 8.74
C GLY A 303 -13.93 -1.30 9.45
N GLU A 304 -14.18 -2.42 8.76
CA GLU A 304 -14.76 -3.62 9.36
C GLU A 304 -13.67 -4.57 9.84
N THR A 305 -13.67 -4.91 11.13
CA THR A 305 -12.69 -5.82 11.71
C THR A 305 -13.37 -6.89 12.58
N PRO A 306 -12.98 -8.17 12.46
CA PRO A 306 -13.42 -9.23 13.36
C PRO A 306 -12.62 -9.22 14.67
N LEU A 307 -11.59 -8.38 14.78
CA LEU A 307 -10.74 -8.33 15.97
C LEU A 307 -11.52 -7.81 17.17
N ARG A 308 -11.38 -8.51 18.29
CA ARG A 308 -11.89 -8.04 19.57
C ARG A 308 -10.83 -7.20 20.27
N ILE A 309 -11.06 -5.90 20.31
CA ILE A 309 -10.26 -4.97 21.10
C ILE A 309 -10.69 -5.11 22.56
N ILE A 310 -9.77 -5.54 23.43
CA ILE A 310 -10.02 -5.64 24.87
C ILE A 310 -9.87 -4.26 25.53
N GLU A 311 -8.85 -3.51 25.12
CA GLU A 311 -8.51 -2.23 25.71
C GLU A 311 -7.71 -1.35 24.73
N GLY A 312 -7.93 -0.03 24.78
CA GLY A 312 -6.98 0.96 24.27
C GLY A 312 -6.86 1.08 22.74
N GLY A 313 -7.84 0.59 21.99
CA GLY A 313 -7.92 0.74 20.53
C GLY A 313 -9.26 1.30 20.08
N GLU A 314 -9.26 2.16 19.06
CA GLU A 314 -10.47 2.70 18.45
C GLU A 314 -10.38 2.68 16.92
N MET A 315 -11.40 2.16 16.24
CA MET A 315 -11.48 2.25 14.77
C MET A 315 -11.77 3.69 14.35
N LYS A 316 -10.96 4.24 13.45
CA LYS A 316 -11.12 5.60 12.91
C LYS A 316 -10.97 5.62 11.39
N GLU A 317 -11.86 6.36 10.73
CA GLU A 317 -11.64 6.87 9.38
C GLU A 317 -10.76 8.12 9.48
N TRP A 318 -9.49 8.01 9.11
CA TRP A 318 -8.52 9.09 9.31
C TRP A 318 -8.25 9.91 8.04
N ASP A 319 -8.72 9.42 6.89
CA ASP A 319 -8.71 10.13 5.60
C ASP A 319 -10.06 9.88 4.90
N GLU A 320 -11.07 10.67 5.27
CA GLU A 320 -12.43 10.60 4.73
C GLU A 320 -12.46 10.74 3.20
N SER A 321 -11.57 11.58 2.65
CA SER A 321 -11.49 11.80 1.20
C SER A 321 -11.07 10.56 0.42
N LYS A 322 -10.45 9.58 1.11
CA LYS A 322 -9.96 8.34 0.50
C LYS A 322 -10.60 7.11 1.13
N HIS A 323 -11.52 7.27 2.07
CA HIS A 323 -12.09 6.17 2.86
C HIS A 323 -11.01 5.25 3.42
N LYS A 324 -10.06 5.83 4.18
CA LYS A 324 -9.01 5.05 4.84
C LYS A 324 -9.26 4.92 6.32
N PHE A 325 -9.24 3.69 6.79
CA PHE A 325 -9.49 3.35 8.18
C PHE A 325 -8.24 2.77 8.84
N GLY A 326 -8.24 2.79 10.17
CA GLY A 326 -7.23 2.14 10.99
C GLY A 326 -7.67 2.11 12.45
N ILE A 327 -7.19 1.11 13.19
CA ILE A 327 -7.37 1.09 14.64
C ILE A 327 -6.26 1.96 15.24
N GLU A 328 -6.64 3.08 15.83
CA GLU A 328 -5.74 3.98 16.54
C GLU A 328 -5.44 3.44 17.93
N VAL A 329 -4.15 3.24 18.20
CA VAL A 329 -3.65 2.76 19.50
C VAL A 329 -3.58 3.92 20.49
N ASN A 330 -4.12 3.73 21.70
CA ASN A 330 -3.99 4.69 22.78
C ASN A 330 -2.51 4.97 23.07
N GLN A 331 -2.11 6.24 23.00
CA GLN A 331 -0.71 6.64 23.09
C GLN A 331 -0.14 6.60 24.53
N GLU A 332 -0.97 6.39 25.55
CA GLU A 332 -0.57 6.30 26.96
C GLU A 332 -0.56 4.87 27.46
N ASP A 333 -1.60 4.11 27.14
CA ASP A 333 -1.85 2.78 27.70
C ASP A 333 -1.65 1.63 26.70
N GLY A 334 -1.38 1.93 25.43
CA GLY A 334 -1.29 0.94 24.37
C GLY A 334 -2.64 0.32 24.02
N MET A 335 -2.62 -0.82 23.33
CA MET A 335 -3.82 -1.55 22.90
C MET A 335 -3.64 -3.05 23.13
N ILE A 336 -4.68 -3.72 23.66
CA ILE A 336 -4.75 -5.19 23.76
C ILE A 336 -5.80 -5.73 22.79
N ILE A 337 -5.39 -6.67 21.94
CA ILE A 337 -6.25 -7.41 21.02
C ILE A 337 -6.35 -8.88 21.45
N GLU A 338 -7.55 -9.44 21.37
CA GLU A 338 -7.77 -10.89 21.39
C GLU A 338 -7.88 -11.41 19.95
N TYR A 339 -7.09 -12.42 19.63
CA TYR A 339 -7.05 -13.07 18.32
C TYR A 339 -7.20 -14.59 18.49
N ASN A 340 -8.19 -15.19 17.82
CA ASN A 340 -8.38 -16.63 17.81
C ASN A 340 -7.82 -17.24 16.52
N HIS A 341 -6.69 -17.94 16.61
CA HIS A 341 -6.12 -18.66 15.49
C HIS A 341 -6.82 -20.01 15.32
N GLY A 342 -7.72 -20.09 14.35
CA GLY A 342 -8.45 -21.31 14.01
C GLY A 342 -7.62 -22.39 13.30
N GLY A 343 -6.35 -22.11 12.98
CA GLY A 343 -5.45 -23.08 12.38
C GLY A 343 -5.01 -24.18 13.34
N THR A 344 -4.66 -25.35 12.81
CA THR A 344 -4.20 -26.50 13.61
C THR A 344 -2.69 -26.49 13.88
N LYS A 345 -1.95 -25.57 13.28
CA LYS A 345 -0.50 -25.43 13.39
C LYS A 345 -0.15 -24.00 13.76
N GLU A 346 1.03 -23.85 14.36
CA GLU A 346 1.65 -22.55 14.54
C GLU A 346 1.91 -21.87 13.19
N ALA A 347 1.80 -20.55 13.15
CA ALA A 347 2.00 -19.77 11.93
C ALA A 347 2.65 -18.41 12.23
N ALA A 348 3.38 -17.86 11.28
CA ALA A 348 3.92 -16.51 11.40
C ALA A 348 2.78 -15.48 11.42
N MET A 349 2.80 -14.55 12.37
CA MET A 349 1.87 -13.44 12.45
C MET A 349 2.60 -12.12 12.17
N SER A 350 1.99 -11.29 11.34
CA SER A 350 2.44 -9.94 11.02
C SER A 350 1.31 -8.93 11.23
N LEU A 351 1.69 -7.69 11.48
CA LEU A 351 0.80 -6.54 11.52
C LEU A 351 1.08 -5.64 10.32
N GLN A 352 0.04 -5.20 9.63
CA GLN A 352 0.13 -4.11 8.65
C GLN A 352 -0.25 -2.80 9.35
N TYR A 353 0.56 -1.76 9.20
CA TYR A 353 0.35 -0.50 9.90
C TYR A 353 0.81 0.71 9.09
N MET A 354 0.29 1.89 9.43
CA MET A 354 0.60 3.12 8.71
C MET A 354 1.97 3.68 9.07
N THR A 355 2.61 4.27 8.07
CA THR A 355 3.88 4.97 8.20
C THR A 355 3.85 6.26 7.40
N LYS A 356 4.59 7.27 7.87
CA LYS A 356 4.86 8.54 7.19
C LYS A 356 5.85 9.36 8.01
N ALA A 357 6.66 10.14 7.34
CA ALA A 357 7.54 11.16 7.89
C ALA A 357 7.27 12.50 7.20
N ALA A 358 7.47 13.61 7.91
CA ALA A 358 7.35 14.94 7.31
C ALA A 358 8.50 15.23 6.33
N LEU A 359 9.69 14.67 6.60
CA LEU A 359 10.88 14.83 5.78
C LEU A 359 11.41 13.44 5.38
N ARG A 360 11.89 13.35 4.14
CA ARG A 360 12.43 12.10 3.57
C ARG A 360 13.64 11.58 4.35
N THR A 361 14.60 12.47 4.61
CA THR A 361 15.92 12.14 5.18
C THR A 361 15.93 12.09 6.70
N ASP A 362 14.92 12.65 7.36
CA ASP A 362 14.89 12.75 8.82
C ASP A 362 13.95 11.70 9.44
N PRO A 363 14.48 10.61 10.03
CA PRO A 363 13.66 9.61 10.69
C PRO A 363 12.91 10.15 11.93
N TYR A 364 13.41 11.21 12.57
CA TYR A 364 12.73 11.84 13.71
C TYR A 364 11.47 12.60 13.29
N SER A 365 11.30 12.88 12.00
CA SER A 365 10.10 13.51 11.46
C SER A 365 8.94 12.53 11.24
N SER A 366 9.06 11.28 11.69
CA SER A 366 7.97 10.30 11.69
C SER A 366 6.71 10.88 12.34
N MET A 367 5.59 10.77 11.64
CA MET A 367 4.27 11.21 12.10
C MET A 367 3.62 10.18 13.03
N TYR A 368 3.99 8.92 12.90
CA TYR A 368 3.47 7.81 13.69
C TYR A 368 4.53 7.34 14.70
N PRO A 369 4.13 6.96 15.92
CA PRO A 369 5.06 6.49 16.91
C PRO A 369 5.51 5.07 16.55
N PRO A 370 6.79 4.74 16.77
CA PRO A 370 7.18 3.35 16.87
C PRO A 370 6.47 2.67 18.05
N VAL A 371 6.34 1.35 17.97
CA VAL A 371 5.67 0.53 18.98
C VAL A 371 6.52 -0.70 19.35
N LEU A 372 6.35 -1.16 20.58
CA LEU A 372 6.74 -2.50 21.00
C LEU A 372 5.51 -3.40 21.00
N VAL A 373 5.68 -4.62 20.52
CA VAL A 373 4.61 -5.61 20.44
C VAL A 373 4.98 -6.85 21.24
N SER A 374 4.08 -7.31 22.10
CA SER A 374 4.20 -8.62 22.76
C SER A 374 2.99 -9.48 22.46
N MET A 375 3.19 -10.80 22.42
CA MET A 375 2.14 -11.78 22.16
C MET A 375 2.21 -12.92 23.16
N LYS A 376 1.06 -13.27 23.76
CA LYS A 376 0.93 -14.33 24.78
C LYS A 376 -0.33 -15.18 24.52
N GLN A 377 -0.35 -16.45 24.96
CA GLN A 377 -1.53 -17.33 24.82
C GLN A 377 -2.55 -17.20 25.96
N ASN A 378 -2.25 -16.42 27.00
CA ASN A 378 -3.15 -16.24 28.13
C ASN A 378 -3.28 -14.75 28.48
N LYS A 379 -4.43 -14.41 29.05
CA LYS A 379 -4.82 -13.03 29.33
C LYS A 379 -3.98 -12.41 30.45
N GLU A 380 -3.66 -13.15 31.51
CA GLU A 380 -2.86 -12.66 32.63
C GLU A 380 -1.47 -12.19 32.17
N GLY A 381 -0.77 -13.04 31.41
CA GLY A 381 0.56 -12.75 30.89
C GLY A 381 0.60 -11.53 29.95
N ILE A 382 -0.49 -11.20 29.25
CA ILE A 382 -0.52 -9.98 28.43
C ILE A 382 -0.69 -8.71 29.29
N PHE A 383 -1.39 -8.80 30.42
CA PHE A 383 -1.47 -7.69 31.39
C PHE A 383 -0.16 -7.52 32.17
N ASP A 384 0.58 -8.61 32.39
CA ASP A 384 1.95 -8.53 32.89
C ASP A 384 2.84 -7.77 31.89
N SER A 385 2.79 -8.09 30.60
CA SER A 385 3.51 -7.34 29.55
C SER A 385 3.11 -5.86 29.49
N LYS A 386 1.83 -5.52 29.73
CA LYS A 386 1.38 -4.13 29.86
C LYS A 386 2.04 -3.42 31.06
N THR A 387 2.09 -4.09 32.20
CA THR A 387 2.71 -3.57 33.43
C THR A 387 4.23 -3.43 33.26
N GLU A 388 4.84 -4.41 32.59
CA GLU A 388 6.24 -4.42 32.18
C GLU A 388 6.53 -3.19 31.31
N ALA A 389 5.81 -2.97 30.21
CA ALA A 389 6.04 -1.83 29.32
C ALA A 389 6.02 -0.47 30.04
N LYS A 390 5.08 -0.28 30.98
CA LYS A 390 5.01 0.95 31.79
C LYS A 390 6.20 1.11 32.72
N THR A 391 6.74 0.01 33.24
CA THR A 391 7.90 -0.01 34.13
C THR A 391 9.21 0.14 33.35
N TYR A 392 9.32 -0.50 32.18
CA TYR A 392 10.51 -0.54 31.34
C TYR A 392 10.66 0.65 30.40
N MET A 393 9.65 1.50 30.24
CA MET A 393 9.76 2.77 29.51
C MET A 393 10.98 3.60 29.94
N THR A 394 11.39 3.51 31.21
CA THR A 394 12.57 4.22 31.72
C THR A 394 13.91 3.57 31.35
N GLY A 395 13.90 2.29 30.91
CA GLY A 395 15.09 1.50 30.63
C GLY A 395 15.31 1.13 29.16
N LEU A 396 14.38 1.44 28.25
CA LEU A 396 14.56 1.26 26.81
C LEU A 396 15.64 2.23 26.32
N VAL A 397 16.87 1.75 26.20
CA VAL A 397 17.97 2.50 25.57
C VAL A 397 17.71 2.49 24.06
N ARG A 398 17.11 3.57 23.58
CA ARG A 398 17.02 3.81 22.15
C ARG A 398 18.39 4.19 21.63
N LYS A 399 18.85 3.50 20.59
CA LYS A 399 20.01 3.95 19.83
C LYS A 399 19.64 5.20 19.02
N ASN A 400 18.45 5.18 18.43
CA ASN A 400 17.81 6.26 17.67
C ASN A 400 16.33 5.91 17.40
N VAL A 401 15.61 6.69 16.57
CA VAL A 401 14.19 6.42 16.20
C VAL A 401 14.02 5.16 15.34
N VAL A 402 15.10 4.64 14.77
CA VAL A 402 15.08 3.50 13.84
C VAL A 402 15.45 2.19 14.52
N GLU A 403 16.23 2.23 15.62
CA GLU A 403 16.83 1.06 16.29
C GLU A 403 16.69 1.13 17.82
N VAL A 404 16.32 0.00 18.41
CA VAL A 404 16.36 -0.23 19.86
C VAL A 404 17.60 -1.08 20.16
N GLU A 405 18.43 -0.70 21.14
CA GLU A 405 19.68 -1.43 21.41
C GLU A 405 19.45 -2.78 22.09
N ASN A 406 18.42 -2.86 22.93
CA ASN A 406 18.08 -4.05 23.69
C ASN A 406 16.56 -4.25 23.65
N GLU A 407 16.10 -5.08 22.72
CA GLU A 407 14.72 -5.53 22.72
C GLU A 407 14.51 -6.48 23.93
N PRO A 408 13.55 -6.20 24.83
CA PRO A 408 13.26 -7.13 25.91
C PRO A 408 12.84 -8.48 25.32
N ARG A 409 13.15 -9.57 26.02
CA ARG A 409 12.81 -10.92 25.57
C ARG A 409 11.30 -11.01 25.33
N ASP A 410 10.89 -11.58 24.20
CA ASP A 410 9.50 -11.72 23.74
C ASP A 410 8.79 -10.42 23.33
N TRP A 411 9.54 -9.35 23.07
CA TRP A 411 9.03 -8.12 22.46
C TRP A 411 9.58 -7.96 21.04
N VAL A 412 8.77 -7.37 20.18
CA VAL A 412 9.15 -7.03 18.81
C VAL A 412 8.99 -5.54 18.57
N TYR A 413 10.02 -4.92 18.00
CA TYR A 413 9.99 -3.51 17.62
C TYR A 413 9.40 -3.29 16.23
N LEU A 414 8.32 -2.52 16.15
CA LEU A 414 7.78 -2.03 14.88
C LEU A 414 8.03 -0.52 14.78
N ARG A 415 8.86 -0.13 13.82
CA ARG A 415 9.10 1.29 13.53
C ARG A 415 7.88 1.95 12.92
N GLY A 416 7.55 3.18 13.33
CA GLY A 416 6.54 4.03 12.68
C GLY A 416 6.98 4.62 11.32
N LEU A 417 8.07 4.10 10.74
CA LEU A 417 8.79 4.67 9.61
C LEU A 417 9.00 3.62 8.50
N GLN A 418 8.89 4.03 7.24
CA GLN A 418 9.25 3.16 6.12
C GLN A 418 10.76 2.86 6.11
N LYS A 419 11.10 1.58 5.85
CA LYS A 419 12.48 1.14 5.58
C LYS A 419 13.05 1.96 4.43
N ASN A 420 12.28 2.05 3.35
CA ASN A 420 12.69 2.75 2.16
C ASN A 420 12.52 4.26 2.33
N GLU A 421 13.65 4.97 2.24
CA GLU A 421 13.68 6.41 2.40
C GLU A 421 12.79 7.15 1.40
N SER A 422 12.72 6.72 0.13
CA SER A 422 11.89 7.40 -0.88
C SER A 422 10.40 7.35 -0.58
N MET A 423 9.97 6.39 0.25
CA MET A 423 8.56 6.22 0.63
C MET A 423 8.16 6.94 1.90
N ARG A 424 9.13 7.44 2.67
CA ARG A 424 8.86 8.02 3.99
C ARG A 424 7.89 9.21 3.93
N ILE A 425 7.90 10.01 2.86
CA ILE A 425 7.01 11.18 2.76
C ILE A 425 5.56 10.84 2.40
N PHE A 426 5.29 9.61 1.97
CA PHE A 426 3.96 9.18 1.57
C PHE A 426 3.24 8.47 2.73
N HIS A 427 1.91 8.53 2.72
CA HIS A 427 1.09 7.69 3.58
C HIS A 427 1.01 6.29 2.98
N VAL A 428 1.89 5.40 3.43
CA VAL A 428 1.94 3.99 3.01
C VAL A 428 1.92 3.05 4.18
N THR A 429 1.49 1.82 3.93
CA THR A 429 1.54 0.75 4.93
C THR A 429 2.91 0.08 4.96
N ALA A 430 3.31 -0.41 6.13
CA ALA A 430 4.40 -1.37 6.26
C ALA A 430 3.85 -2.65 6.90
N VAL A 431 4.47 -3.79 6.59
CA VAL A 431 4.23 -5.05 7.31
C VAL A 431 5.42 -5.38 8.21
N GLY A 432 5.11 -5.71 9.47
CA GLY A 432 6.08 -6.18 10.45
C GLY A 432 5.66 -7.52 11.06
N ASN A 433 6.55 -8.51 11.04
CA ASN A 433 6.34 -9.78 11.74
C ASN A 433 6.40 -9.54 13.25
N ILE A 434 5.46 -10.09 14.01
CA ILE A 434 5.35 -9.92 15.47
C ILE A 434 5.51 -11.25 16.23
N GLY A 435 5.97 -12.29 15.55
CA GLY A 435 6.23 -13.61 16.11
C GLY A 435 5.37 -14.71 15.50
N THR A 436 5.16 -15.77 16.28
CA THR A 436 4.43 -16.98 15.88
C THR A 436 3.14 -17.10 16.67
N VAL A 437 2.01 -17.12 15.97
CA VAL A 437 0.70 -17.36 16.57
C VAL A 437 0.46 -18.85 16.73
N LYS A 438 -0.05 -19.26 17.88
CA LYS A 438 -0.34 -20.66 18.21
C LYS A 438 -1.83 -20.96 18.06
N PRO A 439 -2.25 -22.22 17.80
CA PRO A 439 -3.66 -22.58 17.74
C PRO A 439 -4.44 -22.11 18.98
N GLY A 440 -5.66 -21.58 18.76
CA GLY A 440 -6.54 -21.06 19.81
C GLY A 440 -6.35 -19.58 20.11
N LEU A 441 -6.63 -19.19 21.36
CA LEU A 441 -6.59 -17.78 21.78
C LEU A 441 -5.17 -17.26 21.94
N ASN A 442 -4.94 -16.08 21.39
CA ASN A 442 -3.72 -15.31 21.50
C ASN A 442 -4.09 -13.86 21.87
N TYR A 443 -3.25 -13.23 22.67
CA TYR A 443 -3.40 -11.87 23.13
C TYR A 443 -2.20 -11.07 22.68
N ILE A 444 -2.46 -9.93 22.03
CA ILE A 444 -1.43 -9.08 21.44
C ILE A 444 -1.51 -7.72 22.13
N TYR A 445 -0.38 -7.25 22.65
CA TYR A 445 -0.28 -5.93 23.23
C TYR A 445 0.64 -5.07 22.39
N ILE A 446 0.14 -3.92 21.97
CA ILE A 446 0.84 -2.94 21.14
C ILE A 446 1.04 -1.68 21.99
N PHE A 447 2.30 -1.34 22.25
CA PHE A 447 2.66 -0.23 23.11
C PHE A 447 3.45 0.86 22.39
N PRO A 448 2.89 2.07 22.19
CA PRO A 448 3.62 3.21 21.66
C PRO A 448 4.74 3.63 22.59
N ILE A 449 5.98 3.65 22.08
CA ILE A 449 7.12 4.01 22.93
C ILE A 449 7.30 5.53 23.08
N GLU A 450 6.56 6.32 22.32
CA GLU A 450 6.50 7.78 22.42
C GLU A 450 5.15 8.32 21.94
N LYS A 451 4.84 9.55 22.34
CA LYS A 451 3.70 10.29 21.78
C LYS A 451 4.10 10.97 20.49
N ARG A 452 3.20 10.94 19.51
CA ARG A 452 3.32 11.62 18.22
C ARG A 452 2.02 12.33 17.87
N PRO A 453 2.05 13.27 16.89
CA PRO A 453 0.84 13.96 16.47
C PRO A 453 -0.29 13.01 16.04
N ASN A 454 0.07 11.88 15.41
CA ASN A 454 -0.88 10.83 15.06
C ASN A 454 -0.60 9.58 15.90
N PRO A 455 -1.63 8.88 16.41
CA PRO A 455 -1.46 7.57 17.04
C PRO A 455 -0.93 6.52 16.06
N PHE A 456 -0.34 5.44 16.56
CA PHE A 456 -0.05 4.27 15.71
C PHE A 456 -1.37 3.73 15.15
N ARG A 457 -1.40 3.48 13.83
CA ARG A 457 -2.60 3.00 13.12
C ARG A 457 -2.35 1.60 12.60
N LEU A 458 -3.03 0.63 13.19
CA LEU A 458 -3.08 -0.74 12.68
C LEU A 458 -4.11 -0.82 11.54
N ALA A 459 -3.73 -1.43 10.42
CA ALA A 459 -4.54 -1.53 9.20
C ALA A 459 -4.97 -2.97 8.87
N ALA A 460 -4.17 -3.96 9.25
CA ALA A 460 -4.51 -5.37 9.06
C ALA A 460 -3.77 -6.29 10.03
N THR A 461 -4.32 -7.49 10.23
CA THR A 461 -3.63 -8.65 10.79
C THR A 461 -3.39 -9.69 9.70
N ILE A 462 -2.22 -10.31 9.74
CA ILE A 462 -1.74 -11.24 8.72
C ILE A 462 -1.25 -12.51 9.43
N VAL A 463 -1.85 -13.66 9.14
CA VAL A 463 -1.33 -14.96 9.54
C VAL A 463 -0.93 -15.73 8.30
N CYS A 464 0.37 -16.00 8.15
CA CYS A 464 0.93 -16.59 6.94
C CYS A 464 1.53 -17.97 7.24
N GLN A 465 0.76 -19.04 7.08
CA GLN A 465 1.25 -20.41 7.23
C GLN A 465 2.27 -20.75 6.14
N ALA A 466 2.04 -20.27 4.91
CA ALA A 466 2.98 -20.43 3.80
C ALA A 466 4.38 -19.88 4.13
N CYS A 467 4.45 -18.77 4.88
CA CYS A 467 5.71 -18.18 5.29
C CYS A 467 6.50 -19.14 6.18
N SER A 468 5.84 -19.77 7.16
CA SER A 468 6.47 -20.78 8.01
C SER A 468 6.90 -22.03 7.23
N GLU A 469 6.05 -22.54 6.32
CA GLU A 469 6.33 -23.75 5.53
C GLU A 469 7.47 -23.55 4.52
N LEU A 470 7.60 -22.34 3.98
CA LEU A 470 8.66 -21.98 3.04
C LEU A 470 9.95 -21.52 3.72
N GLY A 471 9.99 -21.48 5.06
CA GLY A 471 11.10 -20.91 5.82
C GLY A 471 11.30 -19.42 5.55
N TRP A 472 10.25 -18.72 5.13
CA TRP A 472 10.26 -17.29 4.86
C TRP A 472 10.27 -16.53 6.17
N SER A 473 11.45 -16.08 6.58
CA SER A 473 11.63 -15.14 7.68
C SER A 473 12.12 -13.81 7.12
N ASN A 474 11.48 -12.72 7.54
CA ASN A 474 11.76 -11.37 7.05
C ASN A 474 13.22 -10.90 7.33
N GLU A 475 13.98 -11.66 8.12
CA GLU A 475 15.38 -11.37 8.44
C GLU A 475 16.37 -11.78 7.34
N LYS A 476 16.02 -12.71 6.45
CA LYS A 476 16.96 -13.28 5.46
C LYS A 476 16.63 -12.97 4.00
N ALA A 477 15.61 -12.16 3.72
CA ALA A 477 15.04 -12.04 2.38
C ALA A 477 15.79 -11.10 1.41
N TRP A 478 16.94 -10.52 1.77
CA TRP A 478 17.74 -9.67 0.88
C TRP A 478 19.25 -9.81 1.11
#